data_AF-A0A9D2KRX6-F1
#
_entry.id   AF-A0A9D2KRX6-F1
#
_cell.length_a   1.000
_cell.length_b   1.000
_cell.length_c   1.000
_cell.angle_alpha   90.00
_cell.angle_beta   90.00
_cell.angle_gamma   90.00
#
_symmetry.space_group_name_H-M   'P 1'
#
loop_
_entity.id
_entity.type
_entity.pdbx_description
1 polymer ?
#
loop_
_entity_poly.entity_id
_entity_poly.type
_entity_poly.pdbx_seq_one_letter_code
_entity_poly.pdbx_strand_id
1 'polypeptide(L)'
;MTRPAPERCLLPLEEVIRLCAAAPAPLSPARRDILRFLLQRHDLSDETLAALRPLVLAWLVCLCPALAELDWERAAAPDDGAKLAAEARRLAGDSLSLVPLAGPLRQQAHALADACEARQREQERLRAEVERLTARLAEQEPAVTALLREERRTRNAREAQRQAESRLRAAEDELASLRRQVEHLQRQAARAADADAAAPAAAPAADGFGFGDSRADEQGFGF
;
A
#
# COMPACT_ATOMS: atom_id res chain seq x y z
N MET A 1 -25.12 45.65 23.12
CA MET A 1 -24.19 46.45 23.94
C MET A 1 -22.93 45.62 24.15
N THR A 2 -21.91 45.83 23.31
CA THR A 2 -20.63 45.12 23.39
C THR A 2 -19.77 45.80 24.46
N ARG A 3 -19.49 45.06 25.54
CA ARG A 3 -18.48 45.46 26.53
C ARG A 3 -17.18 45.79 25.78
N PRO A 4 -16.52 46.93 26.02
CA PRO A 4 -15.19 47.15 25.46
C PRO A 4 -14.29 46.01 25.94
N ALA A 5 -13.60 45.36 25.00
CA ALA A 5 -12.67 44.30 25.33
C ALA A 5 -11.65 44.84 26.35
N PRO A 6 -11.30 44.08 27.40
CA PRO A 6 -10.35 44.56 28.39
C PRO A 6 -9.04 44.94 27.69
N GLU A 7 -8.61 46.20 27.86
CA GLU A 7 -7.39 46.71 27.21
C GLU A 7 -6.13 46.00 27.71
N ARG A 8 -6.20 45.43 28.92
CA ARG A 8 -5.12 44.68 29.57
C ARG A 8 -5.68 43.50 30.34
N CYS A 9 -5.00 42.37 30.27
CA CYS A 9 -5.27 41.19 31.08
C CYS A 9 -4.05 40.87 31.94
N LEU A 10 -4.23 40.82 33.25
CA LEU A 10 -3.19 40.38 34.17
C LEU A 10 -3.20 38.86 34.22
N LEU A 11 -2.13 38.26 33.71
CA LEU A 11 -2.02 36.81 33.57
C LEU A 11 -0.86 36.29 34.42
N PRO A 12 -1.04 35.17 35.13
CA PRO A 12 0.05 34.55 35.86
C PRO A 12 1.12 34.12 34.85
N LEU A 13 2.36 34.53 35.10
CA LEU A 13 3.47 34.27 34.16
C LEU A 13 3.60 32.77 33.90
N GLU A 14 3.42 31.95 34.91
CA GLU A 14 3.45 30.49 34.80
C GLU A 14 2.53 29.93 33.71
N GLU A 15 1.29 30.40 33.60
CA GLU A 15 0.38 29.91 32.55
C GLU A 15 0.75 30.43 31.16
N VAL A 16 1.35 31.61 31.06
CA VAL A 16 1.88 32.16 29.80
C VAL A 16 3.10 31.37 29.33
N ILE A 17 3.99 30.99 30.25
CA ILE A 17 5.15 30.14 29.97
C ILE A 17 4.68 28.75 29.54
N ARG A 18 3.77 28.13 30.29
CA ARG A 18 3.22 26.81 29.95
C ARG A 18 2.39 26.81 28.67
N LEU A 19 1.83 27.96 28.27
CA LEU A 19 1.19 28.14 26.98
C LEU A 19 2.23 28.08 25.85
N CYS A 20 3.38 28.71 26.02
CA CYS A 20 4.43 28.78 24.99
C CYS A 20 5.32 27.53 24.95
N ALA A 21 5.42 26.81 26.07
CA ALA A 21 6.15 25.55 26.17
C ALA A 21 5.63 24.53 25.14
N ALA A 22 6.56 23.95 24.37
CA ALA A 22 6.28 23.09 23.22
C ALA A 22 5.61 21.74 23.55
N ALA A 23 5.23 21.50 24.81
CA ALA A 23 4.61 20.25 25.21
C ALA A 23 3.30 19.99 24.44
N PRO A 24 3.07 18.75 23.96
CA PRO A 24 1.88 18.35 23.20
C PRO A 24 0.65 18.13 24.09
N ALA A 25 0.64 18.68 25.30
CA ALA A 25 -0.51 18.56 26.19
C ALA A 25 -1.72 19.33 25.62
N PRO A 26 -2.94 18.80 25.77
CA PRO A 26 -4.14 19.53 25.40
C PRO A 26 -4.18 20.87 26.13
N LEU A 27 -4.49 21.94 25.40
CA LEU A 27 -4.58 23.28 25.96
C LEU A 27 -5.59 23.27 27.13
N SER A 28 -5.14 23.67 28.32
CA SER A 28 -6.06 23.89 29.44
C SER A 28 -7.04 25.01 29.09
N PRO A 29 -8.24 25.05 29.69
CA PRO A 29 -9.22 26.11 29.44
C PRO A 29 -8.63 27.52 29.62
N ALA A 30 -7.83 27.72 30.67
CA ALA A 30 -7.14 28.98 30.93
C ALA A 30 -6.21 29.40 29.78
N ARG A 31 -5.43 28.46 29.22
CA ARG A 31 -4.52 28.74 28.10
C ARG A 31 -5.27 29.06 26.81
N ARG A 32 -6.42 28.42 26.58
CA ARG A 32 -7.29 28.77 25.44
C ARG A 32 -7.82 30.19 25.59
N ASP A 33 -8.27 30.56 26.79
CA ASP A 33 -8.82 31.88 27.04
C ASP A 33 -7.76 32.98 26.88
N ILE A 34 -6.51 32.70 27.28
CA ILE A 34 -5.36 33.59 27.01
C ILE A 34 -5.17 33.79 25.50
N LEU A 35 -5.08 32.72 24.71
CA LEU A 35 -4.87 32.84 23.27
C LEU A 35 -6.05 33.56 22.59
N ARG A 36 -7.28 33.24 22.98
CA ARG A 36 -8.49 33.90 22.46
C ARG A 36 -8.50 35.38 22.81
N PHE A 37 -8.07 35.75 24.01
CA PHE A 37 -7.90 37.14 24.42
C PHE A 37 -6.82 37.85 23.58
N LEU A 38 -5.65 37.24 23.40
CA LEU A 38 -4.56 37.81 22.62
C LEU A 38 -4.93 38.01 21.16
N LEU A 39 -5.64 37.04 20.57
CA LEU A 39 -6.07 37.06 19.18
C LEU A 39 -7.36 37.86 18.97
N GLN A 40 -8.13 38.13 20.04
CA GLN A 40 -9.51 38.67 19.96
C GLN A 40 -10.42 37.82 19.08
N ARG A 41 -10.26 36.49 19.13
CA ARG A 41 -10.96 35.53 18.28
C ARG A 41 -11.28 34.26 19.07
N HIS A 42 -12.52 33.78 19.01
CA HIS A 42 -13.05 32.74 19.91
C HIS A 42 -13.40 31.41 19.22
N ASP A 43 -13.52 31.42 17.89
CA ASP A 43 -13.95 30.32 17.01
C ASP A 43 -12.85 29.32 16.63
N LEU A 44 -11.61 29.54 17.11
CA LEU A 44 -10.46 28.74 16.72
C LEU A 44 -10.44 27.34 17.37
N SER A 45 -10.02 26.34 16.59
CA SER A 45 -9.77 24.98 17.06
C SER A 45 -8.54 24.90 17.97
N ASP A 46 -8.49 23.92 18.88
CA ASP A 46 -7.36 23.72 19.80
C ASP A 46 -6.05 23.48 19.05
N GLU A 47 -6.10 22.83 17.90
CA GLU A 47 -4.95 22.61 17.02
C GLU A 47 -4.45 23.91 16.38
N THR A 48 -5.35 24.78 15.92
CA THR A 48 -4.99 26.09 15.37
C THR A 48 -4.42 27.00 16.45
N LEU A 49 -5.02 26.99 17.64
CA LEU A 49 -4.50 27.68 18.82
C LEU A 49 -3.09 27.17 19.19
N ALA A 50 -2.87 25.86 19.12
CA ALA A 50 -1.58 25.25 19.36
C ALA A 50 -0.52 25.66 18.31
N ALA A 51 -0.92 25.83 17.05
CA ALA A 51 -0.04 26.26 15.96
C ALA A 51 0.41 27.72 16.10
N LEU A 52 -0.37 28.57 16.79
CA LEU A 52 -0.07 29.99 17.00
C LEU A 52 0.87 30.23 18.21
N ARG A 53 1.15 29.22 19.03
CA ARG A 53 2.03 29.34 20.21
C ARG A 53 3.41 29.96 19.91
N PRO A 54 4.14 29.59 18.84
CA PRO A 54 5.44 30.20 18.53
C PRO A 54 5.34 31.68 18.19
N LEU A 55 4.26 32.11 17.54
CA LEU A 55 4.02 33.52 17.25
C LEU A 55 3.79 34.32 18.53
N VAL A 56 3.01 33.76 19.46
CA VAL A 56 2.77 34.36 20.77
C VAL A 56 4.06 34.42 21.59
N LEU A 57 4.88 33.37 21.56
CA LEU A 57 6.19 33.37 22.20
C LEU A 57 7.10 34.47 21.64
N ALA A 58 7.23 34.58 20.32
CA ALA A 58 8.05 35.61 19.69
C ALA A 58 7.58 37.02 20.09
N TRP A 59 6.26 37.24 20.11
CA TRP A 59 5.69 38.51 20.56
C TRP A 59 5.96 38.80 22.05
N LEU A 60 5.85 37.80 22.92
CA LEU A 60 6.14 37.92 24.35
C LEU A 60 7.61 38.27 24.59
N VAL A 61 8.53 37.65 23.85
CA VAL A 61 9.96 37.98 23.92
C VAL A 61 10.22 39.43 23.50
N CYS A 62 9.50 39.96 22.51
CA CYS A 62 9.60 41.38 22.16
C CYS A 62 9.12 42.31 23.28
N LEU A 63 8.10 41.91 24.06
CA LEU A 63 7.59 42.71 25.17
C LEU A 63 8.43 42.59 26.44
N CYS A 64 9.00 41.41 26.68
CA CYS A 64 9.85 41.12 27.83
C CYS A 64 11.10 40.40 27.34
N PRO A 65 12.16 41.13 26.96
CA PRO A 65 13.39 40.55 26.42
C PRO A 65 14.08 39.56 27.37
N ALA A 66 13.87 39.70 28.69
CA ALA A 66 14.38 38.76 29.69
C ALA A 66 13.87 37.32 29.48
N LEU A 67 12.74 37.14 28.78
CA LEU A 67 12.22 35.82 28.41
C LEU A 67 13.03 35.15 27.28
N ALA A 68 13.87 35.89 26.56
CA ALA A 68 14.77 35.32 25.54
C ALA A 68 15.88 34.47 26.15
N GLU A 69 16.25 34.72 27.41
CA GLU A 69 17.30 33.99 28.12
C GLU A 69 16.85 32.61 28.60
N LEU A 70 15.55 32.33 28.52
CA LEU A 70 14.98 31.04 28.90
C LEU A 70 15.26 29.97 27.84
N ASP A 71 15.62 28.78 28.31
CA ASP A 71 15.79 27.61 27.46
C ASP A 71 14.41 27.00 27.12
N TRP A 72 13.79 27.52 26.08
CA TRP A 72 12.49 27.07 25.59
C TRP A 72 12.51 25.64 25.03
N GLU A 73 13.68 25.09 24.70
CA GLU A 73 13.81 23.70 24.24
C GLU A 73 13.62 22.72 25.41
N ARG A 74 14.14 23.06 26.60
CA ARG A 74 13.89 22.30 27.84
C ARG A 74 12.43 22.34 28.27
N ALA A 75 11.68 23.34 27.86
CA ALA A 75 10.24 23.46 28.16
C ALA A 75 9.37 22.38 27.48
N ALA A 76 9.91 21.63 26.51
CA ALA A 76 9.20 20.52 25.87
C ALA A 76 9.01 19.31 26.81
N ALA A 77 9.84 19.17 27.84
CA ALA A 77 9.72 18.09 28.82
C ALA A 77 8.67 18.43 29.90
N PRO A 78 7.77 17.49 30.24
CA PRO A 78 6.64 17.74 31.14
C PRO A 78 7.05 18.23 32.54
N ASP A 79 8.21 17.79 33.05
CA ASP A 79 8.72 18.14 34.39
C ASP A 79 9.56 19.42 34.41
N ASP A 80 10.00 19.91 33.25
CA ASP A 80 10.88 21.07 33.14
C ASP A 80 10.10 22.37 32.90
N GLY A 81 8.82 22.28 32.51
CA GLY A 81 7.95 23.45 32.37
C GLY A 81 7.73 24.22 33.69
N ALA A 82 7.70 23.53 34.83
CA ALA A 82 7.59 24.18 36.15
C ALA A 82 8.90 24.88 36.55
N LYS A 83 10.06 24.31 36.19
CA LYS A 83 11.36 24.93 36.42
C LYS A 83 11.53 26.17 35.55
N LEU A 84 11.15 26.08 34.28
CA LEU A 84 11.16 27.22 33.37
C LEU A 84 10.23 28.35 33.85
N ALA A 85 9.05 28.00 34.37
CA ALA A 85 8.14 28.98 34.96
C ALA A 85 8.74 29.66 36.21
N ALA A 86 9.47 28.92 37.04
CA ALA A 86 10.18 29.47 38.20
C ALA A 86 11.36 30.37 37.80
N GLU A 87 12.11 30.01 36.76
CA GLU A 87 13.16 30.84 36.17
C GLU A 87 12.59 32.12 35.56
N ALA A 88 11.52 32.01 34.78
CA ALA A 88 10.79 33.14 34.22
C ALA A 88 10.29 34.08 35.33
N ARG A 89 9.79 33.53 36.44
CA ARG A 89 9.33 34.31 37.60
C ARG A 89 10.45 35.12 38.23
N ARG A 90 11.68 34.61 38.27
CA ARG A 90 12.85 35.35 38.74
C ARG A 90 13.26 36.50 37.81
N LEU A 91 13.06 36.31 36.50
CA LEU A 91 13.47 37.27 35.46
C LEU A 91 12.43 38.37 35.21
N ALA A 92 11.15 38.01 35.18
CA ALA A 92 10.06 38.88 34.73
C ALA A 92 8.97 39.14 35.80
N GLY A 93 9.08 38.52 36.98
CA GLY A 93 8.13 38.66 38.09
C GLY A 93 6.95 37.68 38.05
N ASP A 94 5.96 37.89 38.92
CA ASP A 94 4.88 36.93 39.17
C ASP A 94 3.74 36.96 38.14
N SER A 95 3.55 38.09 37.48
CA SER A 95 2.42 38.31 36.58
C SER A 95 2.78 39.25 35.45
N LEU A 96 2.23 38.99 34.26
CA LEU A 96 2.37 39.85 33.10
C LEU A 96 1.04 40.54 32.80
N SER A 97 1.09 41.86 32.62
CA SER A 97 -0.02 42.61 32.06
C SER A 97 0.07 42.57 30.53
N LEU A 98 -0.69 41.68 29.90
CA LEU A 98 -0.68 41.52 28.44
C LEU A 98 -1.80 42.36 27.80
N VAL A 99 -1.49 42.92 26.64
CA VAL A 99 -2.42 43.63 25.74
C VAL A 99 -2.75 42.68 24.59
N PRO A 100 -3.95 42.73 24.00
CA PRO A 100 -4.22 41.99 22.77
C PRO A 100 -3.22 42.32 21.66
N LEU A 101 -2.99 41.37 20.76
CA LEU A 101 -2.16 41.60 19.58
C LEU A 101 -2.72 42.79 18.80
N ALA A 102 -1.86 43.72 18.42
CA ALA A 102 -2.24 44.96 17.78
C ALA A 102 -1.78 45.02 16.31
N GLY A 103 -2.53 45.79 15.52
CA GLY A 103 -2.12 46.21 14.18
C GLY A 103 -1.77 45.03 13.23
N PRO A 104 -0.63 45.10 12.51
CA PRO A 104 -0.23 44.11 11.52
C PRO A 104 -0.04 42.69 12.08
N LEU A 105 0.44 42.57 13.32
CA LEU A 105 0.74 41.26 13.92
C LEU A 105 -0.53 40.45 14.16
N ARG A 106 -1.62 41.10 14.57
CA ARG A 106 -2.94 40.46 14.70
C ARG A 106 -3.49 40.03 13.34
N GLN A 107 -3.31 40.85 12.30
CA GLN A 107 -3.74 40.50 10.95
C GLN A 107 -2.97 39.27 10.43
N GLN A 108 -1.66 39.21 10.67
CA GLN A 108 -0.84 38.04 10.34
C GLN A 108 -1.27 36.81 11.14
N ALA A 109 -1.55 36.95 12.43
CA ALA A 109 -2.04 35.86 13.27
C ALA A 109 -3.40 35.32 12.78
N HIS A 110 -4.31 36.20 12.35
CA HIS A 110 -5.58 35.78 11.73
C HIS A 110 -5.37 35.07 10.40
N ALA A 111 -4.53 35.60 9.52
CA ALA A 111 -4.23 34.96 8.24
C ALA A 111 -3.60 33.56 8.44
N LEU A 112 -2.72 33.42 9.43
CA LEU A 112 -2.16 32.12 9.81
C LEU A 112 -3.22 31.19 10.38
N ALA A 113 -4.12 31.70 11.23
CA ALA A 113 -5.23 30.91 11.76
C ALA A 113 -6.16 30.40 10.65
N ASP A 114 -6.51 31.26 9.69
CA ASP A 114 -7.34 30.90 8.53
C ASP A 114 -6.65 29.87 7.64
N ALA A 115 -5.34 30.02 7.43
CA ALA A 115 -4.53 29.05 6.69
C ALA A 115 -4.47 27.69 7.39
N CYS A 116 -4.32 27.66 8.72
CA CYS A 116 -4.36 26.44 9.52
C CYS A 116 -5.71 25.72 9.40
N GLU A 117 -6.83 26.45 9.54
CA GLU A 117 -8.17 25.86 9.39
C GLU A 117 -8.44 25.37 7.97
N ALA A 118 -8.03 26.13 6.95
CA ALA A 118 -8.16 25.73 5.56
C ALA A 118 -7.40 24.43 5.29
N ARG A 119 -6.15 24.33 5.80
CA ARG A 119 -5.33 23.12 5.69
C ARG A 119 -5.92 21.94 6.44
N GLN A 120 -6.50 22.15 7.62
CA GLN A 120 -7.21 21.11 8.38
C GLN A 120 -8.38 20.55 7.59
N ARG A 121 -9.24 21.43 7.05
CA ARG A 121 -10.38 21.02 6.21
C ARG A 121 -9.93 20.28 4.95
N GLU A 122 -8.84 20.72 4.33
CA GLU A 122 -8.25 20.02 3.18
C GLU A 122 -7.72 18.63 3.59
N GLN A 123 -7.04 18.52 4.73
CA GLN A 123 -6.55 17.25 5.23
C GLN A 123 -7.69 16.27 5.54
N GLU A 124 -8.80 16.74 6.13
CA GLU A 124 -9.99 15.93 6.37
C GLU A 124 -10.62 15.45 5.05
N ARG A 125 -10.71 16.32 4.04
CA ARG A 125 -11.20 15.94 2.70
C ARG A 125 -10.33 14.88 2.06
N LEU A 126 -9.00 15.07 2.09
CA LEU A 126 -8.05 14.11 1.54
C LEU A 126 -8.12 12.76 2.28
N ARG A 127 -8.30 12.77 3.61
CA ARG A 127 -8.50 11.53 4.38
C ARG A 127 -9.75 10.78 3.93
N ALA A 128 -10.88 11.48 3.80
CA ALA A 128 -12.13 10.89 3.31
C ALA A 128 -12.00 10.37 1.85
N GLU A 129 -11.25 11.07 1.01
CA GLU A 129 -10.99 10.63 -0.37
C GLU A 129 -10.10 9.39 -0.41
N VAL A 130 -9.05 9.34 0.42
CA VAL A 130 -8.21 8.14 0.57
C VAL A 130 -9.04 6.96 1.04
N GLU A 131 -9.87 7.12 2.08
CA GLU A 131 -10.75 6.06 2.57
C GLU A 131 -11.69 5.54 1.47
N ARG A 132 -12.27 6.45 0.68
CA ARG A 132 -13.11 6.09 -0.46
C ARG A 132 -12.34 5.32 -1.54
N LEU A 133 -11.13 5.76 -1.89
CA LEU A 133 -10.30 5.09 -2.88
C LEU A 133 -9.83 3.72 -2.39
N THR A 134 -9.48 3.59 -1.12
CA THR A 134 -9.12 2.32 -0.49
C THR A 134 -10.31 1.34 -0.52
N ALA A 135 -11.53 1.81 -0.23
CA ALA A 135 -12.73 0.99 -0.35
C ALA A 135 -12.98 0.51 -1.78
N ARG A 136 -12.86 1.41 -2.77
CA ARG A 136 -12.99 1.04 -4.20
C ARG A 136 -11.91 0.06 -4.66
N LEU A 137 -10.69 0.19 -4.15
CA LEU A 137 -9.60 -0.74 -4.44
C LEU A 137 -9.93 -2.13 -3.88
N ALA A 138 -10.39 -2.21 -2.63
CA ALA A 138 -10.78 -3.46 -1.99
C ALA A 138 -11.96 -4.16 -2.73
N GLU A 139 -12.88 -3.40 -3.33
CA GLU A 139 -13.95 -3.95 -4.18
C GLU A 139 -13.43 -4.48 -5.53
N GLN A 140 -12.38 -3.88 -6.10
CA GLN A 140 -11.84 -4.25 -7.41
C GLN A 140 -10.83 -5.40 -7.36
N GLU A 141 -10.06 -5.53 -6.27
CA GLU A 141 -9.12 -6.62 -6.05
C GLU A 141 -9.70 -8.04 -6.31
N PRO A 142 -10.89 -8.42 -5.78
CA PRO A 142 -11.45 -9.74 -6.05
C PRO A 142 -11.81 -9.93 -7.53
N ALA A 143 -12.29 -8.89 -8.22
CA ALA A 143 -12.61 -8.95 -9.64
C ALA A 143 -11.35 -9.17 -10.49
N VAL A 144 -10.25 -8.46 -10.19
CA VAL A 144 -8.97 -8.63 -10.88
C VAL A 144 -8.41 -10.03 -10.64
N THR A 145 -8.43 -10.54 -9.40
CA THR A 145 -7.96 -11.91 -9.14
C THR A 145 -8.81 -12.98 -9.82
N ALA A 146 -10.13 -12.77 -9.94
CA ALA A 146 -11.01 -13.65 -10.70
C ALA A 146 -10.68 -13.64 -12.21
N LEU A 147 -10.49 -12.46 -12.80
CA LEU A 147 -10.08 -12.30 -14.20
C LEU A 147 -8.74 -12.99 -14.48
N LEU A 148 -7.75 -12.82 -13.61
CA LEU A 148 -6.46 -13.51 -13.73
C LEU A 148 -6.59 -15.04 -13.67
N ARG A 149 -7.55 -15.56 -12.89
CA ARG A 149 -7.84 -17.01 -12.86
C ARG A 149 -8.47 -17.47 -14.17
N GLU A 150 -9.39 -16.70 -14.74
CA GLU A 150 -10.01 -16.99 -16.03
C GLU A 150 -9.01 -16.92 -17.20
N GLU A 151 -8.10 -15.94 -17.20
CA GLU A 151 -7.01 -15.88 -18.19
C GLU A 151 -6.11 -17.11 -18.12
N ARG A 152 -5.78 -17.58 -16.90
CA ARG A 152 -5.01 -18.83 -16.73
C ARG A 152 -5.78 -20.04 -17.25
N ARG A 153 -7.09 -20.14 -16.96
CA ARG A 153 -7.94 -21.23 -17.45
C ARG A 153 -8.00 -21.26 -18.99
N THR A 154 -8.23 -20.12 -19.61
CA THR A 154 -8.31 -20.01 -21.07
C THR A 154 -6.96 -20.29 -21.74
N ARG A 155 -5.85 -19.87 -21.14
CA ARG A 155 -4.50 -20.21 -21.62
C ARG A 155 -4.25 -21.72 -21.56
N ASN A 156 -4.54 -22.36 -20.43
CA ASN A 156 -4.37 -23.81 -20.27
C ASN A 156 -5.25 -24.58 -21.26
N ALA A 157 -6.49 -24.13 -21.49
CA ALA A 157 -7.39 -24.73 -22.47
C ALA A 157 -6.83 -24.62 -23.90
N ARG A 158 -6.26 -23.46 -24.28
CA ARG A 158 -5.60 -23.28 -25.58
C ARG A 158 -4.37 -24.17 -25.75
N GLU A 159 -3.57 -24.33 -24.70
CA GLU A 159 -2.40 -25.23 -24.73
C GLU A 159 -2.84 -26.69 -24.87
N ALA A 160 -3.88 -27.12 -24.13
CA ALA A 160 -4.47 -28.46 -24.28
C ALA A 160 -5.06 -28.68 -25.68
N GLN A 161 -5.72 -27.67 -26.26
CA GLN A 161 -6.22 -27.74 -27.63
C GLN A 161 -5.08 -27.95 -28.63
N ARG A 162 -3.99 -27.19 -28.53
CA ARG A 162 -2.81 -27.36 -29.41
C ARG A 162 -2.19 -28.75 -29.29
N GLN A 163 -2.16 -29.32 -28.08
CA GLN A 163 -1.69 -30.69 -27.85
C GLN A 163 -2.63 -31.75 -28.43
N ALA A 164 -3.95 -31.53 -28.34
CA ALA A 164 -4.93 -32.42 -28.96
C ALA A 164 -4.82 -32.39 -30.49
N GLU A 165 -4.65 -31.20 -31.08
CA GLU A 165 -4.45 -31.02 -32.51
C GLU A 165 -3.16 -31.69 -33.00
N SER A 166 -2.04 -31.58 -32.25
CA SER A 166 -0.80 -32.26 -32.63
C SER A 166 -0.92 -33.78 -32.55
N ARG A 167 -1.62 -34.31 -31.53
CA ARG A 167 -1.91 -35.74 -31.41
C ARG A 167 -2.81 -36.24 -32.53
N LEU A 168 -3.83 -35.46 -32.92
CA LEU A 168 -4.71 -35.80 -34.03
C LEU A 168 -3.91 -35.92 -35.33
N ARG A 169 -3.03 -34.96 -35.62
CA ARG A 169 -2.15 -35.01 -36.81
C ARG A 169 -1.23 -36.22 -36.79
N ALA A 170 -0.62 -36.53 -35.64
CA ALA A 170 0.22 -37.71 -35.51
C ALA A 170 -0.58 -39.01 -35.78
N ALA A 171 -1.80 -39.12 -35.23
CA ALA A 171 -2.67 -40.26 -35.49
C ALA A 171 -3.12 -40.35 -36.96
N GLU A 172 -3.39 -39.22 -37.61
CA GLU A 172 -3.69 -39.16 -39.05
C GLU A 172 -2.51 -39.65 -39.90
N ASP A 173 -1.29 -39.24 -39.56
CA ASP A 173 -0.06 -39.69 -40.22
C ASP A 173 0.20 -41.18 -40.02
N GLU A 174 -0.01 -41.69 -38.79
CA GLU A 174 0.05 -43.12 -38.47
C GLU A 174 -0.98 -43.93 -39.26
N LEU A 175 -2.23 -43.48 -39.32
CA LEU A 175 -3.29 -44.11 -40.11
C LEU A 175 -2.95 -44.10 -41.61
N ALA A 176 -2.39 -43.01 -42.14
CA ALA A 176 -1.94 -42.94 -43.52
C ALA A 176 -0.79 -43.93 -43.80
N SER A 177 0.16 -44.06 -42.86
CA SER A 177 1.26 -45.04 -42.94
C SER A 177 0.74 -46.48 -42.91
N LEU A 178 -0.14 -46.81 -41.96
CA LEU A 178 -0.77 -48.13 -41.85
C LEU A 178 -1.56 -48.49 -43.11
N ARG A 179 -2.32 -47.53 -43.68
CA ARG A 179 -2.99 -47.75 -44.97
C ARG A 179 -2.02 -48.12 -46.08
N ARG A 180 -0.89 -47.42 -46.20
CA ARG A 180 0.16 -47.76 -47.20
C ARG A 180 0.77 -49.13 -46.93
N GLN A 181 1.00 -49.49 -45.66
CA GLN A 181 1.51 -50.82 -45.29
C GLN A 181 0.51 -51.92 -45.66
N VAL A 182 -0.78 -51.73 -45.37
CA VAL A 182 -1.84 -52.68 -45.76
C VAL A 182 -1.91 -52.82 -47.27
N GLU A 183 -1.89 -51.71 -48.03
CA GLU A 183 -1.84 -51.77 -49.49
C GLU A 183 -0.60 -52.52 -50.00
N HIS A 184 0.57 -52.33 -49.36
CA HIS A 184 1.79 -53.03 -49.73
C HIS A 184 1.68 -54.53 -49.48
N LEU A 185 1.20 -54.94 -48.31
CA LEU A 185 0.97 -56.33 -47.94
C LEU A 185 -0.07 -56.99 -48.86
N GLN A 186 -1.15 -56.30 -49.19
CA GLN A 186 -2.15 -56.79 -50.15
C GLN A 186 -1.54 -57.02 -51.53
N ARG A 187 -0.68 -56.12 -52.02
CA ARG A 187 0.04 -56.32 -53.29
C ARG A 187 1.04 -57.47 -53.22
N GLN A 188 1.70 -57.68 -52.09
CA GLN A 188 2.59 -58.82 -51.87
C GLN A 188 1.82 -60.15 -51.85
N ALA A 189 0.69 -60.19 -51.14
CA ALA A 189 -0.19 -61.36 -51.08
C ALA A 189 -0.76 -61.72 -52.46
N ALA A 190 -1.19 -60.72 -53.25
CA ALA A 190 -1.63 -60.93 -54.63
C ALA A 190 -0.51 -61.56 -55.48
N ARG A 191 0.72 -61.04 -55.41
CA ARG A 191 1.88 -61.59 -56.13
C ARG A 191 2.25 -63.01 -55.69
N ALA A 192 2.11 -63.33 -54.40
CA ALA A 192 2.35 -64.68 -53.89
C ALA A 192 1.26 -65.66 -54.36
N ALA A 193 -0.01 -65.24 -54.36
CA ALA A 193 -1.11 -66.04 -54.89
C ALA A 193 -0.99 -66.27 -56.40
N ASP A 194 -0.52 -65.28 -57.17
CA ASP A 194 -0.22 -65.43 -58.60
C ASP A 194 0.98 -66.38 -58.84
N ALA A 195 1.96 -66.43 -57.92
CA ALA A 195 3.09 -67.35 -57.98
C ALA A 195 2.70 -68.80 -57.64
N ASP A 196 1.80 -69.01 -56.67
CA ASP A 196 1.25 -70.33 -56.33
C ASP A 196 0.31 -70.86 -57.42
N ALA A 197 -0.40 -70.00 -58.15
CA ALA A 197 -1.18 -70.38 -59.32
C ALA A 197 -0.31 -70.80 -60.53
N ALA A 198 0.99 -70.48 -60.51
CA ALA A 198 1.96 -70.80 -61.56
C ALA A 198 2.88 -71.98 -61.24
N ALA A 199 2.73 -72.65 -60.09
CA ALA A 199 3.54 -73.82 -59.74
C ALA A 199 3.03 -75.11 -60.42
N PRO A 200 3.88 -75.85 -61.19
CA PRO A 200 3.52 -77.18 -61.65
C PRO A 200 3.63 -78.22 -60.51
N ALA A 201 2.69 -79.15 -60.49
CA ALA A 201 2.66 -80.28 -59.56
C ALA A 201 3.86 -81.22 -59.76
N ALA A 202 4.66 -81.42 -58.70
CA ALA A 202 5.49 -82.62 -58.52
C ALA A 202 5.78 -82.84 -57.02
N ALA A 203 5.56 -84.06 -56.55
CA ALA A 203 5.91 -84.58 -55.23
C ALA A 203 6.96 -85.70 -55.39
N PRO A 204 7.40 -86.42 -54.32
CA PRO A 204 8.23 -85.99 -53.18
C PRO A 204 9.48 -86.91 -52.99
N ALA A 205 10.39 -86.58 -52.06
CA ALA A 205 11.42 -87.42 -51.36
C ALA A 205 12.71 -86.59 -51.13
N ALA A 206 13.55 -86.75 -50.09
CA ALA A 206 13.59 -87.58 -48.88
C ALA A 206 14.57 -86.92 -47.88
N ASP A 207 14.37 -87.23 -46.61
CA ASP A 207 15.28 -87.29 -45.45
C ASP A 207 16.63 -86.54 -45.45
N GLY A 208 16.76 -85.64 -44.47
CA GLY A 208 18.02 -85.08 -43.97
C GLY A 208 17.90 -84.84 -42.46
N PHE A 209 18.22 -85.88 -41.69
CA PHE A 209 18.30 -85.92 -40.23
C PHE A 209 19.34 -84.90 -39.71
N GLY A 210 18.95 -84.04 -38.76
CA GLY A 210 19.84 -83.05 -38.14
C GLY A 210 19.24 -82.47 -36.85
N PHE A 211 19.41 -83.22 -35.77
CA PHE A 211 19.00 -82.92 -34.39
C PHE A 211 19.80 -81.73 -33.80
N GLY A 212 19.14 -80.89 -32.99
CA GLY A 212 19.78 -79.85 -32.16
C GLY A 212 18.89 -78.61 -31.96
N ASP A 213 17.76 -78.74 -31.26
CA ASP A 213 17.55 -78.29 -29.86
C ASP A 213 17.76 -76.77 -29.67
N SER A 214 16.69 -75.96 -29.67
CA SER A 214 15.76 -75.64 -28.56
C SER A 214 16.18 -74.47 -27.66
N ARG A 215 15.23 -73.54 -27.52
CA ARG A 215 15.00 -72.50 -26.48
C ARG A 215 15.76 -71.19 -26.64
N ALA A 216 15.11 -70.04 -26.83
CA ALA A 216 14.02 -69.39 -26.07
C ALA A 216 14.47 -68.83 -24.72
N ASP A 217 13.98 -67.62 -24.47
CA ASP A 217 13.90 -66.87 -23.21
C ASP A 217 15.17 -66.08 -22.80
N GLU A 218 15.14 -64.86 -22.27
CA GLU A 218 14.07 -63.91 -21.94
C GLU A 218 14.76 -62.60 -21.46
N GLN A 219 14.02 -61.49 -21.52
CA GLN A 219 14.08 -60.34 -20.60
C GLN A 219 15.30 -59.39 -20.62
N GLY A 220 15.06 -58.24 -21.27
CA GLY A 220 15.57 -56.96 -20.82
C GLY A 220 14.60 -56.25 -19.86
N PHE A 221 15.16 -55.28 -19.12
CA PHE A 221 14.56 -54.24 -18.27
C PHE A 221 14.09 -54.62 -16.86
N GLY A 222 14.91 -54.25 -15.88
CA GLY A 222 14.48 -53.92 -14.52
C GLY A 222 14.45 -52.39 -14.34
N PHE A 223 13.34 -51.89 -13.81
CA PHE A 223 13.15 -50.55 -13.25
C PHE A 223 13.97 -50.35 -11.96
#